data_AF-A0A139X808-F1
#
_entry.id   AF-A0A139X808-F1
#
_cell.length_a   1.000
_cell.length_b   1.000
_cell.length_c   1.000
_cell.angle_alpha   90.00
_cell.angle_beta   90.00
_cell.angle_gamma   90.00
#
_symmetry.space_group_name_H-M   'P 1'
#
loop_
_entity.id
_entity.type
_entity.pdbx_description
1 polymer ?
#
loop_
_entity_poly.entity_id
_entity_poly.type
_entity_poly.pdbx_seq_one_letter_code
_entity_poly.pdbx_strand_id
1 'polypeptide(L)'
;MNEQECAVAYQELVEILNQFQLGWLVEKVADVIKRGKQVIVQDNGQKASHLEVEPLTNREQLFLLIDAIERALVETAAMEVEISDFLREQNLESKIITSDGKQETVHDYRRSVVYPRKENADALKELLEELRQDALAHVD
;
A
#
# COMPACT_ATOMS: atom_id res chain seq x y z
N MET A 1 -12.77 14.62 5.87
CA MET A 1 -12.18 15.31 4.71
C MET A 1 -13.15 15.32 3.52
N ASN A 2 -13.25 16.45 2.83
CA ASN A 2 -13.95 16.56 1.55
C ASN A 2 -13.08 16.08 0.37
N GLU A 3 -13.64 16.00 -0.84
CA GLU A 3 -12.92 15.50 -2.03
C GLU A 3 -11.68 16.32 -2.40
N GLN A 4 -11.66 17.64 -2.11
CA GLN A 4 -10.49 18.47 -2.38
C GLN A 4 -9.38 18.21 -1.36
N GLU A 5 -9.73 18.05 -0.09
CA GLU A 5 -8.79 17.67 0.97
C GLU A 5 -8.20 16.29 0.73
N CYS A 6 -9.00 15.33 0.25
CA CYS A 6 -8.50 14.01 -0.16
C CYS A 6 -7.49 14.11 -1.30
N ALA A 7 -7.71 14.99 -2.28
CA ALA A 7 -6.77 15.21 -3.38
C ALA A 7 -5.44 15.81 -2.89
N VAL A 8 -5.49 16.75 -1.94
CA VAL A 8 -4.30 17.33 -1.32
C VAL A 8 -3.52 16.27 -0.56
N ALA A 9 -4.16 15.49 0.30
CA ALA A 9 -3.50 14.42 1.06
C ALA A 9 -2.90 13.34 0.14
N TYR A 10 -3.59 12.98 -0.96
CA TYR A 10 -3.03 12.08 -1.97
C TYR A 10 -1.72 12.65 -2.55
N GLN A 11 -1.72 13.92 -2.93
CA GLN A 11 -0.54 14.57 -3.52
C GLN A 11 0.62 14.66 -2.52
N GLU A 12 0.34 14.96 -1.26
CA GLU A 12 1.37 14.98 -0.19
C GLU A 12 1.99 13.60 0.02
N LEU A 13 1.17 12.53 0.06
CA LEU A 13 1.68 11.15 0.14
C LEU A 13 2.54 10.79 -1.07
N VAL A 14 2.15 11.19 -2.28
CA VAL A 14 2.95 10.98 -3.50
C VAL A 14 4.31 11.66 -3.38
N GLU A 15 4.36 12.88 -2.87
CA GLU A 15 5.62 13.61 -2.67
C GLU A 15 6.52 12.93 -1.64
N ILE A 16 5.95 12.49 -0.50
CA ILE A 16 6.66 11.72 0.51
C ILE A 16 7.24 10.44 -0.10
N LEU A 17 6.43 9.64 -0.79
CA LEU A 17 6.90 8.38 -1.40
C LEU A 17 8.03 8.61 -2.40
N ASN A 18 7.95 9.65 -3.23
CA ASN A 18 9.01 9.99 -4.17
C ASN A 18 10.32 10.40 -3.46
N GLN A 19 10.24 11.15 -2.36
CA GLN A 19 11.41 11.51 -1.54
C GLN A 19 12.11 10.28 -0.96
N PHE A 20 11.36 9.24 -0.60
CA PHE A 20 11.88 7.96 -0.11
C PHE A 20 12.23 6.95 -1.22
N GLN A 21 12.28 7.37 -2.49
CA GLN A 21 12.56 6.51 -3.66
C GLN A 21 11.52 5.38 -3.87
N LEU A 22 10.30 5.57 -3.37
CA LEU A 22 9.15 4.66 -3.51
C LEU A 22 8.20 5.11 -4.62
N GLY A 23 8.66 5.91 -5.60
CA GLY A 23 7.85 6.39 -6.72
C GLY A 23 7.24 5.27 -7.57
N TRP A 24 7.87 4.09 -7.60
CA TRP A 24 7.33 2.90 -8.25
C TRP A 24 5.95 2.51 -7.69
N LEU A 25 5.68 2.76 -6.41
CA LEU A 25 4.40 2.46 -5.78
C LEU A 25 3.30 3.40 -6.30
N VAL A 26 3.65 4.68 -6.49
CA VAL A 26 2.77 5.68 -7.11
C VAL A 26 2.44 5.28 -8.54
N GLU A 27 3.42 4.83 -9.32
CA GLU A 27 3.19 4.35 -10.69
C GLU A 27 2.23 3.16 -10.73
N LYS A 28 2.38 2.20 -9.80
CA LYS A 28 1.45 1.06 -9.69
C LYS A 28 0.02 1.49 -9.39
N VAL A 29 -0.15 2.47 -8.50
CA VAL A 29 -1.46 3.02 -8.15
C VAL A 29 -2.04 3.80 -9.32
N ALA A 30 -1.25 4.63 -10.00
CA ALA A 30 -1.68 5.41 -11.15
C ALA A 30 -2.24 4.54 -12.29
N ASP A 31 -1.64 3.37 -12.53
CA ASP A 31 -2.15 2.40 -13.51
C ASP A 31 -3.54 1.84 -13.16
N VAL A 32 -3.85 1.73 -11.87
CA VAL A 32 -5.17 1.29 -11.40
C VAL A 32 -6.16 2.44 -11.46
N ILE A 33 -5.75 3.65 -11.05
CA ILE A 33 -6.58 4.86 -11.16
C ILE A 33 -7.01 5.11 -12.61
N LYS A 34 -6.06 5.01 -13.54
CA LYS A 34 -6.32 5.18 -14.98
C LYS A 34 -7.33 4.17 -15.53
N ARG A 35 -7.40 2.97 -14.95
CA ARG A 35 -8.36 1.94 -15.36
C ARG A 35 -9.78 2.20 -14.87
N GLY A 36 -9.96 3.02 -13.83
CA GLY A 36 -11.26 3.31 -13.24
C GLY A 36 -11.89 2.09 -12.56
N LYS A 37 -13.11 2.27 -12.04
CA LYS A 37 -13.92 1.20 -11.44
C LYS A 37 -14.97 0.71 -12.43
N GLN A 38 -15.25 -0.59 -12.42
CA GLN A 38 -16.33 -1.17 -13.20
C GLN A 38 -17.64 -1.11 -12.41
N VAL A 39 -18.69 -0.55 -13.02
CA VAL A 39 -20.02 -0.45 -12.43
C VAL A 39 -21.01 -1.17 -13.32
N ILE A 40 -21.89 -1.96 -12.71
CA ILE A 40 -22.99 -2.62 -13.41
C ILE A 40 -24.17 -1.66 -13.40
N VAL A 41 -24.57 -1.19 -14.57
CA VAL A 41 -25.77 -0.36 -14.70
C VAL A 41 -26.95 -1.27 -14.98
N GLN A 42 -27.96 -1.20 -14.11
CA GLN A 42 -29.26 -1.83 -14.35
C GLN A 42 -30.18 -0.80 -14.97
N ASP A 43 -30.61 -1.04 -16.21
CA ASP A 43 -31.58 -0.18 -16.86
C ASP A 43 -32.98 -0.53 -16.34
N ASN A 44 -33.70 0.44 -15.77
CA ASN A 44 -34.97 0.26 -15.04
C ASN A 44 -36.16 -0.20 -15.92
N GLY A 45 -35.91 -0.71 -17.13
CA GLY A 45 -36.92 -1.22 -18.05
C GLY A 45 -36.47 -2.35 -18.99
N GLN A 46 -35.20 -2.77 -18.99
CA GLN A 46 -34.71 -3.85 -19.84
C GLN A 46 -33.94 -4.91 -19.04
N LYS A 47 -34.12 -6.19 -19.41
CA LYS A 47 -33.45 -7.36 -18.79
C LYS A 47 -31.94 -7.43 -19.01
N ALA A 48 -31.31 -6.39 -19.55
CA ALA A 48 -29.90 -6.37 -19.88
C ALA A 48 -29.16 -5.40 -18.94
N SER A 49 -28.22 -5.94 -18.17
CA SER A 49 -27.21 -5.17 -17.46
C SER A 49 -25.99 -4.98 -18.36
N HIS A 50 -25.43 -3.78 -18.43
CA HIS A 50 -24.14 -3.52 -19.10
C HIS A 50 -23.10 -3.00 -18.10
N LEU A 51 -21.83 -3.22 -18.45
CA LEU A 51 -20.68 -2.77 -17.66
C LEU A 51 -20.23 -1.39 -18.16
N GLU A 52 -20.12 -0.45 -17.24
CA GLU A 52 -19.53 0.86 -17.47
C GLU A 52 -18.25 1.02 -16.66
N VAL A 53 -17.36 1.91 -17.11
CA VAL A 53 -16.13 2.26 -16.40
C VAL A 53 -16.26 3.71 -15.95
N GLU A 54 -16.20 3.93 -14.64
CA GLU A 54 -16.25 5.25 -14.03
C GLU A 54 -14.87 5.65 -13.49
N PRO A 55 -14.51 6.94 -13.54
CA PRO A 55 -13.31 7.43 -12.86
C PRO A 55 -13.43 7.26 -11.35
N LEU A 56 -12.31 7.01 -10.68
CA LEU A 56 -12.24 7.00 -9.22
C LEU A 56 -12.32 8.43 -8.68
N THR A 57 -13.08 8.61 -7.61
CA THR A 57 -13.10 9.84 -6.79
C THR A 57 -11.74 10.07 -6.13
N ASN A 58 -11.45 11.30 -5.69
CA ASN A 58 -10.17 11.60 -5.03
C ASN A 58 -10.03 10.81 -3.73
N ARG A 59 -11.14 10.60 -3.01
CA ARG A 59 -11.15 9.72 -1.83
C ARG A 59 -10.78 8.27 -2.18
N GLU A 60 -11.38 7.70 -3.23
CA GLU A 60 -11.05 6.34 -3.67
C GLU A 60 -9.58 6.23 -4.10
N GLN A 61 -9.04 7.25 -4.77
CA GLN A 61 -7.62 7.32 -5.13
C GLN A 61 -6.71 7.37 -3.90
N LEU A 62 -7.06 8.17 -2.88
CA LEU A 62 -6.34 8.23 -1.61
C LEU A 62 -6.32 6.87 -0.91
N PHE A 63 -7.46 6.19 -0.80
CA PHE A 63 -7.52 4.86 -0.18
C PHE A 63 -6.71 3.83 -0.93
N LEU A 64 -6.73 3.87 -2.26
CA LEU A 64 -5.92 2.98 -3.07
C LEU A 64 -4.42 3.18 -2.84
N LEU A 65 -3.97 4.43 -2.65
CA LEU A 65 -2.58 4.72 -2.32
C LEU A 65 -2.23 4.23 -0.91
N ILE A 66 -3.09 4.49 0.08
CA ILE A 66 -2.90 4.01 1.45
C ILE A 66 -2.78 2.48 1.47
N ASP A 67 -3.70 1.76 0.81
CA ASP A 67 -3.68 0.30 0.71
C ASP A 67 -2.37 -0.21 0.08
N ALA A 68 -1.88 0.49 -0.93
CA ALA A 68 -0.63 0.12 -1.60
C ALA A 68 0.58 0.29 -0.66
N ILE A 69 0.61 1.37 0.14
CA ILE A 69 1.66 1.60 1.14
C ILE A 69 1.63 0.53 2.21
N GLU A 70 0.45 0.23 2.75
CA GLU A 70 0.27 -0.81 3.77
C GLU A 70 0.79 -2.17 3.28
N ARG A 71 0.38 -2.60 2.09
CA ARG A 71 0.85 -3.87 1.50
C ARG A 71 2.35 -3.88 1.23
N ALA A 72 2.88 -2.80 0.67
CA ALA A 72 4.29 -2.76 0.27
C ALA A 72 5.24 -2.68 1.46
N LEU A 73 4.88 -1.95 2.52
CA LEU A 73 5.78 -1.64 3.63
C LEU A 73 5.39 -2.37 4.92
N VAL A 74 4.11 -2.32 5.30
CA VAL A 74 3.64 -2.84 6.59
C VAL A 74 3.58 -4.35 6.58
N GLU A 75 2.94 -4.93 5.56
CA GLU A 75 2.86 -6.39 5.42
C GLU A 75 4.23 -7.00 5.17
N THR A 76 5.10 -6.33 4.40
CA THR A 76 6.49 -6.76 4.22
C THR A 76 7.26 -6.79 5.53
N ALA A 77 7.17 -5.75 6.37
CA ALA A 77 7.84 -5.74 7.67
C ALA A 77 7.30 -6.83 8.61
N ALA A 78 6.00 -7.12 8.57
CA ALA A 78 5.43 -8.23 9.31
C ALA A 78 6.01 -9.58 8.85
N MET A 79 6.08 -9.78 7.53
CA MET A 79 6.69 -10.97 6.94
C MET A 79 8.18 -11.12 7.29
N GLU A 80 8.93 -10.02 7.34
CA GLU A 80 10.34 -10.04 7.77
C GLU A 80 10.52 -10.60 9.19
N VAL A 81 9.60 -10.25 10.11
CA VAL A 81 9.60 -10.78 11.49
C VAL A 81 9.29 -12.28 11.51
N GLU A 82 8.27 -12.72 10.77
CA GLU A 82 7.93 -14.14 10.65
C GLU A 82 9.10 -14.96 10.08
N ILE A 83 9.79 -14.45 9.06
CA ILE A 83 11.00 -15.07 8.51
C ILE A 83 12.11 -15.14 9.57
N SER A 84 12.34 -14.05 10.31
CA SER A 84 13.34 -14.00 11.39
C SER A 84 13.08 -15.08 12.44
N ASP A 85 11.83 -15.23 12.85
CA ASP A 85 11.43 -16.17 13.89
C ASP A 85 11.54 -17.61 13.40
N PHE A 86 11.07 -17.88 12.18
CA PHE A 86 11.24 -19.18 11.52
C PHE A 86 12.71 -19.59 11.41
N LEU A 87 13.59 -18.72 10.87
CA LEU A 87 15.02 -19.03 10.70
C LEU A 87 15.67 -19.37 12.04
N ARG A 88 15.33 -18.63 13.10
CA ARG A 88 15.83 -18.87 14.45
C ARG A 88 15.34 -20.21 15.01
N GLU A 89 14.06 -20.52 14.87
CA GLU A 89 13.49 -21.79 15.34
C GLU A 89 14.09 -23.01 14.63
N GLN A 90 14.42 -22.85 13.34
CA GLN A 90 15.10 -23.88 12.55
C GLN A 90 16.62 -23.88 12.72
N ASN A 91 17.19 -23.00 13.56
CA ASN A 91 18.63 -22.82 13.77
C ASN A 91 19.40 -22.57 12.45
N LEU A 92 18.81 -21.78 11.56
CA LEU A 92 19.36 -21.37 10.27
C LEU A 92 20.05 -20.00 10.36
N GLU A 93 20.89 -19.69 9.37
CA GLU A 93 21.51 -18.37 9.27
C GLU A 93 20.46 -17.29 9.01
N SER A 94 20.56 -16.17 9.74
CA SER A 94 19.65 -15.04 9.60
C SER A 94 19.96 -14.16 8.38
N LYS A 95 20.98 -14.49 7.59
CA LYS A 95 21.33 -13.75 6.37
C LYS A 95 21.03 -14.63 5.17
N ILE A 96 20.21 -14.13 4.26
CA ILE A 96 19.86 -14.81 3.02
C ILE A 96 20.48 -14.04 1.86
N ILE A 97 21.22 -14.73 1.00
CA ILE A 97 21.81 -14.15 -0.20
C ILE A 97 20.97 -14.61 -1.40
N THR A 98 20.40 -13.65 -2.12
CA THR A 98 19.69 -13.90 -3.38
C THR A 98 20.50 -13.31 -4.53
N SER A 99 20.54 -14.00 -5.66
CA SER A 99 21.23 -13.53 -6.87
C SER A 99 20.31 -13.65 -8.08
N ASP A 100 20.30 -12.63 -8.93
CA ASP A 100 19.65 -12.66 -10.24
C ASP A 100 20.63 -13.02 -11.38
N GLY A 101 21.83 -13.48 -11.02
CA GLY A 101 22.93 -13.77 -11.94
C GLY A 101 23.78 -12.56 -12.34
N LYS A 102 23.38 -11.33 -11.94
CA LYS A 102 24.15 -10.10 -12.17
C LYS A 102 24.56 -9.43 -10.87
N GLN A 103 23.70 -9.47 -9.87
CA GLN A 103 23.93 -8.83 -8.58
C GLN A 103 23.46 -9.73 -7.44
N GLU A 104 24.30 -9.86 -6.42
CA GLU A 104 23.90 -10.47 -5.15
C GLU A 104 23.27 -9.41 -4.25
N THR A 105 22.17 -9.78 -3.61
CA THR A 105 21.50 -8.99 -2.59
C THR A 105 21.52 -9.77 -1.28
N VAL A 106 21.99 -9.12 -0.23
CA VAL A 106 22.01 -9.68 1.12
C VAL A 106 20.81 -9.16 1.89
N HIS A 107 19.95 -10.08 2.33
CA HIS A 107 18.80 -9.81 3.18
C HIS A 107 19.16 -10.19 4.62
N ASP A 108 19.04 -9.25 5.55
CA ASP A 108 19.41 -9.44 6.95
C ASP A 108 18.15 -9.54 7.83
N TYR A 109 17.82 -10.76 8.23
CA TYR A 109 16.69 -11.10 9.07
C TYR A 109 17.08 -11.24 10.55
N ARG A 110 18.20 -10.64 11.00
CA ARG A 110 18.47 -10.57 12.44
C ARG A 110 17.35 -9.81 13.14
N ARG A 111 16.95 -10.29 14.31
CA ARG A 111 15.90 -9.64 15.13
C ARG A 111 16.20 -8.16 15.41
N SER A 112 17.46 -7.82 15.66
CA SER A 112 17.92 -6.44 15.87
C SER A 112 17.74 -5.52 14.66
N VAL A 113 17.47 -6.08 13.48
CA VAL A 113 17.23 -5.35 12.23
C VAL A 113 15.74 -5.31 11.92
N VAL A 114 15.05 -6.45 11.97
CA VAL A 114 13.66 -6.55 11.50
C VAL A 114 12.62 -6.07 12.52
N TYR A 115 12.85 -6.22 13.83
CA TYR A 115 11.90 -5.77 14.84
C TYR A 115 11.76 -4.23 14.89
N PRO A 116 12.86 -3.43 14.87
CA PRO A 116 12.73 -1.98 14.78
C PRO A 116 12.03 -1.51 13.50
N ARG A 117 12.22 -2.23 12.37
CA ARG A 117 11.49 -1.93 11.13
C ARG A 117 9.99 -2.20 11.28
N LYS A 118 9.63 -3.30 11.93
CA LYS A 118 8.24 -3.63 12.24
C LYS A 118 7.60 -2.58 13.15
N GLU A 119 8.29 -2.11 14.18
CA GLU A 119 7.80 -1.04 15.05
C GLU A 119 7.52 0.26 14.26
N ASN A 120 8.45 0.66 13.38
CA ASN A 120 8.24 1.82 12.51
C ASN A 120 7.09 1.60 11.52
N ALA A 121 6.93 0.38 11.01
CA ALA A 121 5.84 0.04 10.10
C ALA A 121 4.48 0.04 10.80
N ASP A 122 4.42 -0.38 12.06
CA ASP A 122 3.20 -0.29 12.88
C ASP A 122 2.82 1.16 13.16
N ALA A 123 3.79 2.01 13.51
CA ALA A 123 3.55 3.44 13.65
C ALA A 123 3.06 4.08 12.34
N LEU A 124 3.64 3.69 11.19
CA LEU A 124 3.14 4.12 9.89
C LEU A 124 1.70 3.65 9.65
N LYS A 125 1.38 2.40 9.99
CA LYS A 125 0.03 1.86 9.85
C LYS A 125 -0.98 2.67 10.68
N GLU A 126 -0.64 3.03 11.91
CA GLU A 126 -1.50 3.86 12.77
C GLU A 126 -1.78 5.21 12.11
N LEU A 127 -0.76 5.90 11.59
CA LEU A 127 -0.92 7.19 10.89
C LEU A 127 -1.77 7.06 9.62
N LEU A 128 -1.60 5.97 8.87
CA LEU A 128 -2.39 5.70 7.66
C LEU A 128 -3.86 5.42 7.99
N GLU A 129 -4.13 4.72 9.10
CA GLU A 129 -5.48 4.47 9.57
C GLU A 129 -6.14 5.75 10.07
N GLU A 130 -5.43 6.61 10.80
CA GLU A 130 -5.91 7.94 11.19
C GLU A 130 -6.32 8.76 9.97
N LEU A 131 -5.46 8.83 8.94
CA LEU A 131 -5.77 9.52 7.69
C LEU A 131 -7.00 8.93 6.98
N ARG A 132 -7.14 7.59 7.00
CA ARG A 132 -8.30 6.90 6.43
C ARG A 132 -9.58 7.26 7.17
N GLN A 133 -9.55 7.29 8.50
CA GLN A 133 -10.70 7.66 9.33
C GLN A 133 -11.10 9.12 9.12
N ASP A 134 -10.15 10.04 9.05
CA ASP A 134 -10.41 11.45 8.75
C ASP A 134 -11.08 11.63 7.38
N ALA A 135 -10.68 10.83 6.39
CA ALA A 135 -11.29 10.83 5.07
C ALA A 135 -12.72 10.24 5.04
N LEU A 136 -13.06 9.36 5.99
CA LEU A 136 -14.41 8.79 6.17
C LEU A 136 -15.33 9.69 7.01
N ALA A 137 -14.80 10.43 7.98
CA ALA A 137 -15.59 11.17 8.97
C ALA A 137 -16.38 12.37 8.41
N HIS A 138 -16.28 12.71 7.13
CA HIS A 138 -17.04 13.81 6.49
C HIS A 138 -17.89 13.31 5.31
N VAL A 139 -18.57 12.18 5.50
CA VAL A 139 -19.69 11.77 4.63
C VAL A 139 -20.96 12.43 5.18
N ASP A 140 -21.09 13.75 4.98
CA ASP A 140 -22.34 14.51 5.16
C ASP A 140 -22.45 15.60 4.08
#